data_AF-A0AAJ0ZRG9-F1
#
_entry.id   AF-A0AAJ0ZRG9-F1
#
_cell.length_a   1.000
_cell.length_b   1.000
_cell.length_c   1.000
_cell.angle_alpha   90.00
_cell.angle_beta   90.00
_cell.angle_gamma   90.00
#
_symmetry.space_group_name_H-M   'P 1'
#
loop_
_entity.id
_entity.type
_entity.pdbx_description
1 polymer ?
#
loop_
_entity_poly.entity_id
_entity_poly.type
_entity_poly.pdbx_seq_one_letter_code
_entity_poly.pdbx_strand_id
1 'polypeptide(L)' 'MGRVRTDFIKRLAEKLVETYPDKFGTDYTKNKAALKELKIINEKFTRNKVAGYIVRVASRKRY' A
#
# COMPACT_ATOMS: atom_id res chain seq x y z
N MET A 1 -24.40 -0.56 -2.79
CA MET A 1 -23.52 0.07 -1.77
C MET A 1 -22.08 -0.29 -2.09
N GLY A 2 -21.35 0.62 -2.72
CA GLY A 2 -20.00 0.36 -3.23
C GLY A 2 -19.04 0.02 -2.10
N ARG A 3 -18.14 -0.95 -2.32
CA ARG A 3 -16.99 -1.26 -1.46
C ARG A 3 -16.06 -0.05 -1.37
N VAL A 4 -16.44 0.96 -0.59
CA VAL A 4 -15.57 2.07 -0.22
C VAL A 4 -14.43 1.46 0.59
N ARG A 5 -13.25 1.39 -0.04
CA ARG A 5 -12.00 1.13 0.68
C ARG A 5 -11.87 2.25 1.71
N THR A 6 -11.83 1.88 2.98
CA THR A 6 -11.73 2.78 4.14
C THR A 6 -10.70 3.86 3.86
N ASP A 7 -11.05 5.13 4.07
CA ASP A 7 -10.21 6.29 3.76
C ASP A 7 -8.79 6.16 4.35
N PHE A 8 -8.71 5.56 5.54
CA PHE A 8 -7.47 5.19 6.22
C PHE A 8 -6.49 4.37 5.35
N ILE A 9 -6.98 3.38 4.60
CA ILE A 9 -6.15 2.51 3.75
C ILE A 9 -5.49 3.33 2.63
N LYS A 10 -6.22 4.30 2.07
CA LYS A 10 -5.72 5.15 0.99
C LYS A 10 -4.67 6.11 1.51
N ARG A 11 -4.99 6.86 2.58
CA ARG A 11 -4.06 7.80 3.23
C ARG A 11 -2.78 7.11 3.69
N LEU A 12 -2.89 5.93 4.30
CA LEU A 12 -1.72 5.16 4.74
C LEU A 12 -0.85 4.74 3.55
N ALA A 13 -1.46 4.23 2.49
CA ALA A 13 -0.74 3.82 1.29
C ALA A 13 -0.04 5.01 0.61
N GLU A 14 -0.71 6.15 0.49
CA GLU A 14 -0.13 7.39 -0.06
C GLU A 14 1.06 7.84 0.79
N LYS A 15 0.87 7.95 2.10
CA LYS A 15 1.93 8.34 3.04
C LYS A 15 3.13 7.39 3.00
N LEU A 16 2.90 6.09 2.85
CA LEU A 16 3.99 5.11 2.75
C LEU A 16 4.79 5.24 1.46
N VAL A 17 4.12 5.50 0.34
CA VAL A 17 4.79 5.75 -0.95
C VAL A 17 5.56 7.08 -0.91
N GLU A 18 5.06 8.08 -0.19
CA GLU A 18 5.76 9.36 0.00
C GLU A 18 6.98 9.24 0.92
N THR A 19 6.85 8.52 2.04
CA THR A 19 7.95 8.35 3.00
C THR A 19 9.03 7.40 2.47
N TYR A 20 8.65 6.37 1.70
CA TYR A 20 9.58 5.36 1.19
C TYR A 20 9.38 5.11 -0.33
N PRO A 21 9.63 6.11 -1.19
CA PRO A 21 9.43 5.98 -2.63
C PRO A 21 10.31 4.90 -3.26
N ASP A 22 11.45 4.59 -2.64
CA ASP A 22 12.42 3.61 -3.15
C ASP A 22 12.06 2.16 -2.78
N LYS A 23 11.37 1.96 -1.65
CA LYS A 23 10.96 0.61 -1.19
C LYS A 23 9.65 0.14 -1.79
N PHE A 24 8.77 1.06 -2.19
CA PHE A 24 7.44 0.74 -2.71
C PHE A 24 7.39 0.95 -4.22
N GLY A 25 7.07 -0.11 -4.96
CA GLY A 25 7.03 -0.10 -6.41
C GLY A 25 5.76 -0.72 -6.99
N THR A 26 5.84 -1.13 -8.25
CA THR A 26 4.77 -1.87 -8.94
C THR A 26 4.68 -3.35 -8.51
N ASP A 27 5.60 -3.83 -7.69
CA ASP A 27 5.70 -5.23 -7.32
C ASP A 27 4.94 -5.53 -6.01
N TYR A 28 3.85 -6.29 -6.12
CA TYR A 28 2.98 -6.60 -4.98
C TYR A 28 3.70 -7.41 -3.89
N THR A 29 4.57 -8.33 -4.27
CA THR A 29 5.26 -9.23 -3.33
C THR A 29 6.26 -8.45 -2.49
N LYS A 30 7.05 -7.58 -3.13
CA LYS A 30 7.98 -6.66 -2.43
C LYS A 30 7.23 -5.71 -1.49
N ASN A 31 6.16 -5.10 -1.95
CA ASN A 31 5.35 -4.19 -1.13
C ASN A 31 4.76 -4.88 0.10
N LYS A 32 4.29 -6.13 -0.05
CA LYS A 32 3.75 -6.92 1.06
C LYS A 32 4.82 -7.34 2.07
N ALA A 33 6.03 -7.67 1.60
CA ALA A 33 7.17 -7.97 2.46
C ALA A 33 7.60 -6.73 3.25
N ALA A 34 7.75 -5.58 2.58
CA ALA A 34 8.07 -4.31 3.22
C ALA A 34 7.02 -3.92 4.29
N LEU A 35 5.72 -4.06 3.99
CA LEU A 35 4.65 -3.83 4.97
C LEU A 35 4.69 -4.80 6.16
N LYS A 36 5.19 -6.03 5.96
CA LYS A 36 5.36 -7.02 7.03
C LYS A 36 6.55 -6.65 7.91
N GLU A 37 7.66 -6.23 7.32
CA GLU A 37 8.86 -5.79 8.04
C GLU A 37 8.59 -4.54 8.88
N LEU A 38 7.89 -3.56 8.30
CA LEU A 38 7.54 -2.31 8.98
C LEU A 38 6.48 -2.51 10.09
N LYS A 39 5.89 -3.72 10.24
CA LYS A 39 4.85 -4.07 11.23
C LYS A 39 3.70 -3.04 11.36
N ILE A 40 3.43 -2.26 10.31
CA ILE A 40 2.46 -1.16 10.34
C ILE A 40 1.03 -1.69 10.49
N ILE A 41 0.78 -2.91 10.01
CA ILE A 41 -0.56 -3.50 9.95
C ILE A 41 -0.51 -4.92 10.51
N ASN A 42 -1.20 -5.12 11.63
CA ASN A 42 -1.35 -6.42 12.28
C ASN A 42 -2.29 -7.35 11.48
N GLU A 43 -3.35 -6.82 10.88
CA GLU A 43 -4.31 -7.61 10.11
C GLU A 43 -3.85 -7.97 8.69
N LYS A 44 -3.90 -9.27 8.37
CA LYS A 44 -3.57 -9.82 7.04
C LYS A 44 -4.43 -9.21 5.92
N PHE A 45 -5.72 -9.00 6.17
CA PHE A 45 -6.67 -8.49 5.17
C PHE A 45 -6.38 -7.02 4.81
N THR A 46 -6.18 -6.18 5.83
CA THR A 46 -5.83 -4.77 5.65
C THR A 46 -4.47 -4.62 4.96
N ARG A 47 -3.48 -5.46 5.31
CA ARG A 47 -2.17 -5.48 4.65
C ARG A 47 -2.26 -5.79 3.16
N ASN A 48 -3.04 -6.80 2.78
CA ASN A 48 -3.26 -7.13 1.36
C ASN A 48 -3.93 -5.97 0.60
N LYS A 49 -4.93 -5.31 1.22
CA LYS A 49 -5.59 -4.14 0.61
C LYS A 49 -4.63 -2.96 0.43
N VAL A 50 -3.80 -2.67 1.43
CA VAL A 50 -2.81 -1.60 1.37
C VAL A 50 -1.75 -1.91 0.32
N ALA A 51 -1.18 -3.12 0.31
CA ALA A 51 -0.22 -3.55 -0.71
C ALA A 51 -0.76 -3.39 -2.13
N GLY A 52 -2.01 -3.79 -2.37
CA GLY A 52 -2.65 -3.63 -3.67
C GLY A 52 -2.93 -2.17 -4.03
N TYR A 53 -3.24 -1.32 -3.04
CA TYR A 53 -3.44 0.11 -3.27
C TYR A 53 -2.12 0.82 -3.58
N ILE A 54 -1.03 0.46 -2.90
CA ILE A 54 0.32 0.97 -3.16
C ILE A 54 0.73 0.70 -4.61
N VAL A 55 0.53 -0.53 -5.13
CA VAL A 55 0.80 -0.84 -6.54
C VAL A 55 0.00 0.06 -7.48
N ARG A 56 -1.27 0.30 -7.16
CA ARG A 56 -2.14 1.18 -7.97
C ARG A 56 -1.68 2.63 -7.96
N VAL A 57 -1.23 3.13 -6.81
CA VAL A 57 -0.69 4.49 -6.65
C VAL A 57 0.65 4.62 -7.37
N ALA A 58 1.56 3.66 -7.19
CA ALA A 58 2.86 3.63 -7.85
C ALA A 58 2.72 3.55 -9.38
N SER A 59 1.78 2.75 -9.88
CA SER A 59 1.45 2.68 -11.32
C SER A 59 0.90 4.01 -11.86
N ARG A 60 0.16 4.77 -11.05
CA ARG A 60 -0.42 6.06 -11.45
C ARG A 60 0.61 7.20 -11.43
N LYS A 61 1.62 7.11 -10.56
CA LYS A 61 2.69 8.11 -10.41
C LYS A 61 3.78 8.01 -11.49
N ARG A 62 3.75 6.94 -12.31
CA ARG A 62 4.73 6.64 -13.37
C ARG A 62 4.32 7.17 -14.75
N TYR A 63 3.29 8.01 -14.81
CA TYR A 63 2.80 8.70 -16.02
C TYR A 63 2.76 10.21 -15.75
#